data_AF-A0A1T4QN53-F1
#
_entry.id   AF-A0A1T4QN53-F1
#
_cell.length_a   1.000
_cell.length_b   1.000
_cell.length_c   1.000
_cell.angle_alpha   90.00
_cell.angle_beta   90.00
_cell.angle_gamma   90.00
#
_symmetry.space_group_name_H-M   'P 1'
#
loop_
_entity.id
_entity.type
_entity.pdbx_description
1 polymer ?
#
loop_
_entity_poly.entity_id
_entity_poly.type
_entity_poly.pdbx_seq_one_letter_code
_entity_poly.pdbx_strand_id
1 'polypeptide(L)'
;MNDNMSQMKPIEMPKINLDLSTTYNMASTVQRQMDEMNRERMRIVQEACESRQREIRALEETAANTYETNSQLKTVIDNQNEYIQLLKKQLENDEQQLEILRALFASGEDGVIVEKEIMKIIQEQIDDKHPIWDYVKDKGGDIAVAGVTAGVPVIYRAVKTFLQTKGIRLL
;
A
#
# COMPACT_ATOMS: atom_id res chain seq x y z
N MET A 1 51.89 43.42 105.49
CA MET A 1 52.73 43.08 104.32
C MET A 1 51.99 42.05 103.49
N ASN A 2 52.02 42.24 102.17
CA ASN A 2 51.51 41.36 101.12
C ASN A 2 51.92 39.90 101.29
N ASP A 3 51.05 38.97 100.87
CA ASP A 3 51.29 37.99 99.80
C ASP A 3 50.00 37.16 99.58
N ASN A 4 49.37 37.20 98.40
CA ASN A 4 49.64 36.35 97.23
C ASN A 4 49.45 34.83 97.48
N MET A 5 48.30 34.30 97.05
CA MET A 5 48.26 33.38 95.91
C MET A 5 46.82 33.02 95.58
N SER A 6 46.38 33.47 94.40
CA SER A 6 45.35 32.79 93.63
C SER A 6 45.78 31.35 93.39
N GLN A 7 45.03 30.38 93.89
CA GLN A 7 44.90 29.08 93.20
C GLN A 7 43.42 28.71 93.18
N MET A 8 42.95 28.55 91.96
CA MET A 8 41.56 28.34 91.55
C MET A 8 40.88 27.25 92.38
N LYS A 9 39.67 27.54 92.87
CA LYS A 9 38.69 26.46 93.07
C LYS A 9 38.49 25.81 91.70
N PRO A 10 38.56 24.47 91.56
CA PRO A 10 38.07 23.83 90.36
C PRO A 10 36.65 24.34 90.17
N ILE A 11 36.38 24.97 89.02
CA ILE A 11 35.00 25.23 88.62
C ILE A 11 34.42 23.82 88.46
N GLU A 12 33.59 23.38 89.40
CA GLU A 12 32.76 22.20 89.22
C GLU A 12 31.88 22.50 88.02
N MET A 13 32.35 22.07 86.85
CA MET A 13 31.52 22.10 85.67
C MET A 13 30.32 21.21 85.97
N PRO A 14 29.09 21.70 85.81
CA PRO A 14 27.92 20.86 85.94
C PRO A 14 28.13 19.63 85.06
N LYS A 15 28.00 18.42 85.62
CA LYS A 15 27.97 17.21 84.81
C LYS A 15 26.72 17.28 83.95
N ILE A 16 26.88 17.80 82.73
CA ILE A 16 25.82 17.82 81.74
C ILE A 16 25.61 16.37 81.30
N ASN A 17 24.55 15.75 81.80
CA ASN A 17 24.11 14.43 81.34
C ASN A 17 23.30 14.65 80.06
N LEU A 18 23.98 14.60 78.92
CA LEU A 18 23.37 14.71 77.59
C LEU A 18 22.83 13.35 77.17
N ASP A 19 21.51 13.15 77.29
CA ASP A 19 20.83 12.00 76.72
C ASP A 19 20.71 12.17 75.19
N LEU A 20 21.62 11.51 74.47
CA LEU A 20 21.70 11.52 73.01
C LEU A 20 20.84 10.43 72.34
N SER A 21 20.16 9.57 73.12
CA SER A 21 19.39 8.44 72.59
C SER A 21 18.26 8.90 71.66
N THR A 22 17.60 9.99 72.02
CA THR A 22 16.52 10.62 71.25
C THR A 22 17.02 11.12 69.90
N THR A 23 18.20 11.75 69.87
CA THR A 23 18.86 12.22 68.63
C THR A 23 19.32 11.06 67.75
N TYR A 24 19.89 10.00 68.35
CA TYR A 24 20.35 8.82 67.61
C TYR A 24 19.20 8.07 66.92
N ASN A 25 18.06 7.89 67.61
CA ASN A 25 16.88 7.24 67.05
C ASN A 25 16.22 8.04 65.92
N MET A 26 16.24 9.39 66.01
CA MET A 26 15.78 10.23 64.91
C MET A 26 16.73 10.16 63.71
N ALA A 27 18.04 10.23 63.93
CA ALA A 27 19.03 10.14 62.86
C ALA A 27 18.94 8.80 62.11
N SER A 28 18.78 7.68 62.82
CA SER A 28 18.62 6.36 62.20
C SER A 28 17.31 6.22 61.42
N THR A 29 16.22 6.80 61.92
CA THR A 29 14.91 6.83 61.21
C THR A 29 14.98 7.67 59.93
N VAL A 30 15.59 8.85 60.00
CA VAL A 30 15.81 9.73 58.84
C VAL A 30 16.69 9.03 57.81
N GLN A 31 17.74 8.34 58.23
CA GLN A 31 18.62 7.61 57.34
C GLN A 31 17.90 6.48 56.62
N ARG A 32 17.07 5.70 57.33
CA ARG A 32 16.25 4.66 56.72
C ARG A 32 15.24 5.23 55.71
N GLN A 33 14.58 6.35 56.04
CA GLN A 33 13.66 7.02 55.12
C GLN A 33 14.39 7.55 53.87
N MET A 34 15.60 8.09 54.02
CA MET A 34 16.42 8.50 52.88
C MET A 34 16.82 7.32 52.00
N ASP A 35 17.18 6.18 52.58
CA ASP A 35 17.52 4.97 51.82
C ASP A 35 16.31 4.41 51.06
N GLU A 36 15.14 4.34 51.71
CA GLU A 36 13.89 3.93 51.07
C GLU A 36 13.50 4.88 49.92
N MET A 37 13.59 6.19 50.15
CA MET A 37 13.35 7.21 49.12
C MET A 37 14.35 7.09 47.95
N ASN A 38 15.63 6.84 48.23
CA ASN A 38 16.65 6.71 47.20
C ASN A 38 16.42 5.47 46.34
N ARG A 39 16.01 4.35 46.94
CA ARG A 39 15.64 3.13 46.19
C ARG A 39 14.44 3.38 45.29
N GLU A 40 13.41 4.06 45.79
CA GLU A 40 12.22 4.36 45.00
C GLU A 40 12.55 5.32 43.85
N ARG A 41 13.38 6.34 44.09
CA ARG A 41 13.87 7.24 43.04
C ARG A 41 14.65 6.49 41.97
N MET A 42 15.54 5.56 42.35
CA MET A 42 16.27 4.73 41.39
C MET A 42 15.32 3.88 40.54
N ARG A 43 14.30 3.29 41.17
CA ARG A 43 13.28 2.48 40.47
C ARG A 43 12.50 3.31 39.45
N ILE A 44 12.04 4.50 39.83
CA ILE A 44 11.32 5.42 38.94
C ILE A 44 12.21 5.82 37.75
N VAL A 45 13.47 6.17 38.00
CA VAL A 45 14.42 6.53 36.92
C VAL A 45 14.66 5.36 35.99
N GLN A 46 14.83 4.14 36.53
CA GLN A 46 15.03 2.93 35.73
C GLN A 46 13.80 2.64 34.86
N GLU A 47 12.60 2.63 35.45
CA GLU A 47 11.34 2.41 34.73
C GLU A 47 11.14 3.45 33.62
N ALA A 48 11.46 4.73 33.87
CA ALA A 48 11.38 5.80 32.88
C ALA A 48 12.38 5.60 31.72
N CYS A 49 13.62 5.20 32.02
CA CYS A 49 14.62 4.86 31.01
C CYS A 49 14.19 3.67 30.15
N GLU A 50 13.72 2.59 30.77
CA GLU A 50 13.24 1.39 30.08
C GLU A 50 12.00 1.68 29.22
N SER A 51 11.08 2.50 29.73
CA SER A 51 9.90 2.96 28.98
C SER A 51 10.31 3.76 27.75
N ARG A 52 11.21 4.74 27.91
CA ARG A 52 11.72 5.54 26.78
C ARG A 52 12.46 4.67 25.76
N GLN A 53 13.23 3.68 26.20
CA GLN A 53 13.91 2.77 25.28
C GLN A 53 12.92 1.91 24.46
N ARG A 54 11.82 1.47 25.09
CA ARG A 54 10.73 0.78 24.37
C ARG A 54 10.07 1.70 23.34
N GLU A 55 9.82 2.95 23.71
CA GLU A 55 9.25 3.95 22.80
C GLU A 55 10.15 4.22 21.58
N ILE A 56 11.47 4.40 21.80
CA ILE A 56 12.43 4.59 20.71
C ILE A 56 12.43 3.39 19.77
N ARG A 57 12.45 2.16 20.30
CA ARG A 57 12.40 0.95 19.47
C ARG A 57 11.12 0.87 18.65
N ALA A 58 9.97 1.15 19.26
CA ALA A 58 8.69 1.16 18.55
C ALA A 58 8.66 2.22 17.43
N LEU A 59 9.29 3.38 17.66
CA LEU A 59 9.44 4.43 16.66
C LEU A 59 10.33 3.97 15.49
N GLU A 60 11.47 3.35 15.79
CA GLU A 60 12.39 2.81 14.79
C GLU A 60 11.72 1.73 13.93
N GLU A 61 10.99 0.80 14.55
CA GLU A 61 10.22 -0.23 13.85
C GLU A 61 9.12 0.40 12.99
N THR A 62 8.40 1.41 13.50
CA THR A 62 7.38 2.12 12.72
C THR A 62 7.97 2.83 11.51
N ALA A 63 9.13 3.48 11.67
CA ALA A 63 9.82 4.15 10.58
C ALA A 63 10.30 3.15 9.51
N ALA A 64 10.87 2.01 9.93
CA ALA A 64 11.30 0.95 9.03
C ALA A 64 10.11 0.35 8.25
N ASN A 65 9.02 0.01 8.94
CA ASN A 65 7.81 -0.52 8.31
C ASN A 65 7.16 0.49 7.36
N THR A 66 7.17 1.78 7.71
CA THR A 66 6.66 2.85 6.84
C THR A 66 7.51 2.99 5.59
N TYR A 67 8.85 2.93 5.73
CA TYR A 67 9.76 2.97 4.60
C TYR A 67 9.53 1.79 3.65
N GLU A 68 9.42 0.58 4.20
CA GLU A 68 9.14 -0.62 3.40
C GLU A 68 7.79 -0.52 2.67
N THR A 69 6.74 -0.11 3.38
CA THR A 69 5.41 0.08 2.79
C THR A 69 5.45 1.10 1.65
N ASN A 70 6.14 2.22 1.83
CA ASN A 70 6.29 3.23 0.78
C ASN A 70 7.03 2.69 -0.44
N SER A 71 8.04 1.84 -0.24
CA SER A 71 8.75 1.16 -1.33
C SER A 71 7.81 0.24 -2.12
N GLN A 72 7.04 -0.59 -1.42
CA GLN A 72 6.06 -1.50 -2.04
C GLN A 72 4.97 -0.72 -2.80
N LEU A 73 4.47 0.38 -2.24
CA LEU A 73 3.50 1.27 -2.90
C LEU A 73 4.06 1.84 -4.20
N LYS A 74 5.33 2.25 -4.22
CA LYS A 74 5.99 2.73 -5.44
C LYS A 74 5.99 1.64 -6.52
N THR A 75 6.34 0.40 -6.18
CA THR A 75 6.29 -0.72 -7.12
C THR A 75 4.89 -0.97 -7.66
N VAL A 76 3.85 -0.88 -6.81
CA VAL A 76 2.46 -1.02 -7.26
C VAL A 76 2.09 0.09 -8.25
N ILE A 77 2.49 1.33 -7.99
CA ILE A 77 2.24 2.47 -8.88
C ILE A 77 2.94 2.26 -10.23
N ASP A 78 4.19 1.83 -10.23
CA ASP A 78 4.95 1.57 -11.44
C ASP A 78 4.27 0.46 -12.28
N ASN A 79 3.88 -0.64 -11.65
CA ASN A 79 3.15 -1.73 -12.31
C ASN A 79 1.79 -1.28 -12.87
N GLN A 80 1.04 -0.45 -12.13
CA GLN A 80 -0.23 0.10 -12.59
C GLN A 80 -0.04 1.03 -13.80
N ASN A 81 1.01 1.84 -13.79
CA ASN A 81 1.34 2.71 -14.92
C ASN A 81 1.68 1.91 -16.17
N GLU A 82 2.48 0.84 -16.05
CA GLU A 82 2.77 -0.05 -17.17
C GLU A 82 1.50 -0.68 -17.75
N TYR A 83 0.61 -1.16 -16.88
CA TYR A 83 -0.66 -1.74 -17.29
C TYR A 83 -1.57 -0.72 -17.99
N ILE A 84 -1.63 0.52 -17.50
CA ILE A 84 -2.37 1.61 -18.16
C ILE A 84 -1.80 1.88 -19.56
N GLN A 85 -0.48 1.87 -19.74
CA GLN A 85 0.13 2.07 -21.06
C GLN A 85 -0.22 0.93 -22.02
N LEU A 86 -0.23 -0.31 -21.53
CA LEU A 86 -0.68 -1.46 -22.32
C LEU A 86 -2.14 -1.30 -22.77
N LEU A 87 -3.03 -0.90 -21.85
CA LEU A 87 -4.44 -0.67 -22.16
C LEU A 87 -4.65 0.46 -23.16
N LYS A 88 -3.88 1.56 -23.05
CA LYS A 88 -3.93 2.66 -24.04
C LYS A 88 -3.54 2.19 -25.43
N LYS A 89 -2.44 1.43 -25.53
CA LYS A 89 -2.00 0.86 -26.81
C LYS A 89 -3.03 -0.09 -27.39
N GLN A 90 -3.67 -0.90 -26.56
CA GLN A 90 -4.75 -1.78 -26.99
C GLN A 90 -5.93 -0.97 -27.53
N LEU A 91 -6.35 0.09 -26.82
CA LEU A 91 -7.42 0.97 -27.27
C LEU A 91 -7.11 1.65 -28.61
N GLU A 92 -5.88 2.15 -28.78
CA GLU A 92 -5.42 2.76 -30.05
C GLU A 92 -5.49 1.75 -31.21
N ASN A 93 -5.07 0.50 -30.98
CA ASN A 93 -5.18 -0.56 -31.99
C ASN A 93 -6.65 -0.88 -32.31
N ASP A 94 -7.49 -1.00 -31.29
CA ASP A 94 -8.92 -1.28 -31.45
C ASP A 94 -9.62 -0.16 -32.22
N GLU A 95 -9.27 1.11 -31.95
CA GLU A 95 -9.79 2.27 -32.70
C GLU A 95 -9.37 2.25 -34.18
N GLN A 96 -8.10 1.94 -34.47
CA GLN A 96 -7.63 1.80 -35.86
C GLN A 96 -8.36 0.67 -36.60
N GLN A 97 -8.56 -0.48 -35.94
CA GLN A 97 -9.33 -1.58 -36.52
C GLN A 97 -10.78 -1.19 -36.79
N LEU A 98 -11.41 -0.45 -35.87
CA LEU A 98 -12.76 0.06 -36.04
C LEU A 98 -12.85 1.08 -37.19
N GLU A 99 -11.82 1.90 -37.40
CA GLU A 99 -11.79 2.85 -38.52
C GLU A 99 -11.72 2.12 -39.87
N ILE A 100 -10.86 1.09 -39.98
CA ILE A 100 -10.81 0.23 -41.18
C ILE A 100 -12.19 -0.39 -41.45
N LEU A 101 -12.82 -0.96 -40.42
CA LEU A 101 -14.16 -1.53 -40.56
C LEU A 101 -15.20 -0.48 -40.95
N ARG A 102 -15.18 0.72 -40.36
CA ARG A 102 -16.11 1.79 -40.76
C ARG A 102 -15.92 2.19 -42.21
N ALA A 103 -14.68 2.35 -42.67
CA ALA A 103 -14.39 2.69 -44.05
C ALA A 103 -14.89 1.62 -45.03
N LEU A 104 -14.67 0.33 -44.70
CA LEU A 104 -15.14 -0.80 -45.51
C LEU A 104 -16.66 -0.89 -45.61
N PHE A 105 -17.37 -0.63 -44.51
CA PHE A 105 -18.83 -0.73 -44.52
C PHE A 105 -19.50 0.52 -45.10
N ALA A 106 -18.86 1.69 -45.00
CA ALA A 106 -19.35 2.95 -45.54
C ALA A 106 -19.07 3.15 -47.04
N SER A 107 -18.18 2.36 -47.66
CA SER A 107 -17.77 2.57 -49.06
C SER A 107 -18.90 2.38 -50.08
N GLY A 108 -20.03 1.79 -49.68
CA GLY A 108 -21.15 1.51 -50.58
C GLY A 108 -20.80 0.53 -51.71
N GLU A 109 -19.63 -0.12 -51.62
CA GLU A 109 -19.17 -1.14 -52.56
C GLU A 109 -20.03 -2.40 -52.47
N ASP A 110 -20.02 -3.19 -53.55
CA ASP A 110 -20.68 -4.50 -53.59
C ASP A 110 -20.28 -5.30 -52.35
N GLY A 111 -21.27 -5.79 -51.59
CA GLY A 111 -21.02 -6.53 -50.37
C GLY A 111 -20.14 -7.77 -50.57
N VAL A 112 -20.01 -8.28 -51.79
CA VAL A 112 -19.07 -9.36 -52.18
C VAL A 112 -17.61 -8.87 -52.17
N ILE A 113 -17.34 -7.61 -52.56
CA ILE A 113 -16.02 -6.98 -52.48
C ILE A 113 -15.66 -6.76 -51.01
N VAL A 114 -16.60 -6.21 -50.24
CA VAL A 114 -16.42 -5.98 -48.79
C VAL A 114 -16.18 -7.32 -48.06
N GLU A 115 -16.88 -8.39 -48.45
CA GLU A 115 -16.67 -9.73 -47.88
C GLU A 115 -15.25 -10.27 -48.15
N LYS A 116 -14.72 -10.09 -49.36
CA LYS A 116 -13.34 -10.50 -49.68
C LYS A 116 -12.31 -9.73 -48.86
N GLU A 117 -12.51 -8.43 -48.69
CA GLU A 117 -11.59 -7.60 -47.91
C GLU A 117 -11.67 -7.90 -46.41
N ILE A 118 -12.88 -8.13 -45.88
CA ILE A 118 -13.07 -8.64 -44.51
C ILE A 118 -12.36 -9.98 -44.34
N MET A 119 -12.50 -10.92 -45.29
CA MET A 119 -11.87 -12.23 -45.19
C MET A 119 -10.34 -12.13 -45.20
N LYS A 120 -9.78 -11.22 -46.01
CA LYS A 120 -8.34 -10.96 -46.06
C LYS A 120 -7.83 -10.39 -44.73
N ILE A 121 -8.51 -9.40 -44.16
CA ILE A 121 -8.17 -8.84 -42.84
C ILE A 121 -8.24 -9.91 -41.75
N ILE A 122 -9.30 -10.73 -41.76
CA ILE A 122 -9.45 -11.83 -40.81
C ILE A 122 -8.31 -12.85 -40.97
N GLN A 123 -7.93 -13.24 -42.19
CA GLN A 123 -6.84 -14.19 -42.42
C GLN A 123 -5.46 -13.63 -42.04
N GLU A 124 -5.23 -12.34 -42.25
CA GLU A 124 -3.95 -11.70 -41.97
C GLU A 124 -3.76 -11.35 -40.49
N GLN A 125 -4.84 -11.09 -39.75
CA GLN A 125 -4.77 -10.53 -38.39
C GLN A 125 -5.41 -11.39 -37.30
N ILE A 126 -6.22 -12.40 -37.65
CA ILE A 126 -7.00 -13.18 -36.68
C ILE A 126 -6.58 -14.65 -36.69
N ASP A 127 -6.03 -15.10 -35.56
CA ASP A 127 -5.70 -16.51 -35.33
C ASP A 127 -6.97 -17.40 -35.36
N ASP A 128 -6.80 -18.68 -35.71
CA ASP A 128 -7.88 -19.65 -35.86
C ASP A 128 -8.67 -19.91 -34.55
N LYS A 129 -8.11 -19.51 -33.40
CA LYS A 129 -8.71 -19.58 -32.06
C LYS A 129 -9.60 -18.38 -31.71
N HIS A 130 -9.70 -17.37 -32.56
CA HIS A 130 -10.47 -16.17 -32.23
C HIS A 130 -11.99 -16.46 -32.18
N PRO A 131 -12.74 -15.94 -31.18
CA PRO A 131 -14.17 -16.23 -31.00
C PRO A 131 -15.06 -15.85 -32.19
N ILE A 132 -14.58 -14.97 -33.08
CA ILE A 132 -15.26 -14.63 -34.33
C ILE A 132 -15.44 -15.86 -35.22
N TRP A 133 -14.51 -16.83 -35.19
CA TRP A 133 -14.60 -18.04 -35.99
C TRP A 133 -15.71 -18.95 -35.50
N ASP A 134 -15.91 -19.06 -34.19
CA ASP A 134 -17.03 -19.82 -33.64
C ASP A 134 -18.36 -19.16 -33.99
N TYR A 135 -18.42 -17.83 -33.97
CA TYR A 135 -19.59 -17.09 -34.42
C TYR A 135 -19.85 -17.23 -35.93
N VAL A 136 -18.81 -17.16 -36.76
CA VAL A 136 -18.90 -17.34 -38.23
C VAL A 136 -19.26 -18.79 -38.55
N LYS A 137 -18.77 -19.79 -37.82
CA LYS A 137 -19.19 -21.20 -37.99
C LYS A 137 -20.65 -21.40 -37.59
N ASP A 138 -21.08 -20.86 -36.46
CA ASP A 138 -22.46 -20.97 -35.95
C ASP A 138 -23.47 -20.25 -36.86
N LYS A 139 -23.23 -18.97 -37.17
CA LYS A 139 -24.13 -18.14 -37.98
C LYS A 139 -23.92 -18.26 -39.48
N GLY A 140 -22.71 -18.61 -39.92
CA GLY A 140 -22.42 -18.88 -41.32
C GLY A 140 -23.14 -20.13 -41.83
N GLY A 141 -23.43 -21.11 -40.96
CA GLY A 141 -24.33 -22.23 -41.30
C GLY A 141 -25.75 -21.76 -41.61
N ASP A 142 -26.35 -20.96 -40.72
CA ASP A 142 -27.69 -20.39 -40.89
C ASP A 142 -27.77 -19.45 -42.10
N ILE A 143 -26.74 -18.63 -42.32
CA ILE A 143 -26.68 -17.66 -43.41
C ILE A 143 -26.31 -18.33 -44.74
N ALA A 144 -25.53 -19.42 -44.78
CA ALA A 144 -25.23 -20.17 -46.00
C ALA A 144 -26.49 -20.86 -46.58
N VAL A 145 -27.37 -21.39 -45.72
CA VAL A 145 -28.66 -21.96 -46.16
C VAL A 145 -29.56 -20.88 -46.78
N ALA A 146 -29.49 -19.63 -46.32
CA ALA A 146 -30.21 -18.50 -46.90
C ALA A 146 -29.49 -17.85 -48.12
N GLY A 147 -28.16 -17.86 -48.13
CA GLY A 147 -27.30 -17.12 -49.07
C GLY A 147 -26.99 -17.84 -50.38
N VAL A 148 -26.91 -19.18 -50.38
CA VAL A 148 -26.73 -19.99 -51.61
C VAL A 148 -27.91 -19.80 -52.57
N THR A 149 -29.10 -19.47 -52.05
CA THR A 149 -30.32 -19.21 -52.83
C THR A 149 -30.39 -17.78 -53.38
N ALA A 150 -29.54 -16.84 -52.92
CA ALA A 150 -29.70 -15.41 -53.19
C ALA A 150 -28.40 -14.66 -53.60
N GLY A 151 -27.23 -15.30 -53.64
CA GLY A 151 -25.97 -14.62 -53.99
C GLY A 151 -25.51 -13.58 -52.96
N VAL A 152 -25.90 -13.76 -51.70
CA VAL A 152 -25.71 -12.76 -50.63
C VAL A 152 -24.40 -13.01 -49.89
N PRO A 153 -23.61 -11.96 -49.61
CA PRO A 153 -22.33 -12.08 -48.93
C PRO A 153 -22.50 -12.47 -47.45
N VAL A 154 -22.09 -13.71 -47.13
CA VAL A 154 -22.45 -14.44 -45.90
C VAL A 154 -21.62 -13.96 -44.70
N ILE A 155 -20.32 -13.85 -44.87
CA ILE A 155 -19.36 -13.40 -43.85
C ILE A 155 -19.58 -11.92 -43.55
N TYR A 156 -19.86 -11.10 -44.57
CA TYR A 156 -20.23 -9.69 -44.39
C TYR A 156 -21.39 -9.53 -43.41
N ARG A 157 -22.48 -10.30 -43.59
CA ARG A 157 -23.65 -10.25 -42.69
C ARG A 157 -23.33 -10.79 -41.31
N ALA A 158 -22.62 -11.92 -41.21
CA ALA A 158 -22.22 -12.50 -39.93
C ALA A 158 -21.38 -11.51 -39.11
N VAL A 159 -20.37 -10.88 -39.72
CA VAL A 159 -19.51 -9.88 -39.07
C VAL A 159 -20.31 -8.64 -38.68
N LYS A 160 -21.20 -8.14 -39.54
CA LYS A 160 -22.08 -7.00 -39.22
C LYS A 160 -22.95 -7.29 -38.00
N THR A 161 -23.58 -8.46 -37.94
CA THR A 161 -24.42 -8.86 -36.81
C THR A 161 -23.59 -9.08 -35.55
N PHE A 162 -22.41 -9.70 -35.64
CA PHE A 162 -21.49 -9.85 -34.52
C PHE A 162 -21.14 -8.50 -33.89
N LEU A 163 -20.74 -7.52 -34.71
CA LEU A 163 -20.41 -6.17 -34.24
C LEU A 163 -21.62 -5.49 -33.58
N GLN A 164 -22.83 -5.68 -34.12
CA GLN A 164 -24.06 -5.19 -33.50
C GLN A 164 -24.32 -5.81 -32.12
N THR A 165 -24.06 -7.11 -31.93
CA THR A 165 -24.17 -7.75 -30.60
C THR A 165 -23.16 -7.20 -29.59
N LYS A 166 -22.05 -6.63 -30.07
CA LYS A 166 -21.05 -5.91 -29.27
C LYS A 166 -21.35 -4.42 -29.12
N GLY A 167 -22.49 -3.94 -29.62
CA GLY A 167 -22.90 -2.53 -29.55
C GLY A 167 -22.24 -1.63 -30.60
N ILE A 168 -21.42 -2.19 -31.50
CA ILE A 168 -20.74 -1.44 -32.56
C ILE A 168 -21.69 -1.35 -33.76
N ARG A 169 -22.17 -0.13 -34.05
CA ARG A 169 -23.02 0.15 -35.21
C ARG A 169 -22.16 0.69 -36.34
N LEU A 170 -21.96 -0.14 -37.36
CA LEU A 170 -21.41 0.30 -38.64
C LEU A 170 -22.59 0.72 -39.53
N LEU A 171 -22.52 1.96 -40.04
CA LEU A 171 -23.50 2.52 -40.97
C LEU A 171 -23.38 1.83 -42.33
#